data_AF-A0A518JNP5-F1
#
_entry.id   AF-A0A518JNP5-F1
#
_cell.length_a   1.000
_cell.length_b   1.000
_cell.length_c   1.000
_cell.angle_alpha   90.00
_cell.angle_beta   90.00
_cell.angle_gamma   90.00
#
_symmetry.space_group_name_H-M   'P 1'
#
loop_
_entity.id
_entity.type
_entity.pdbx_description
1 polymer ?
#
loop_
_entity_poly.entity_id
_entity_poly.type
_entity_poly.pdbx_seq_one_letter_code
_entity_poly.pdbx_strand_id
1 'polypeptide(L)'
;MRFTLAHCLTAILILAVGMGLYANHIRHQREVHSLRQSINDSRGILHTIEYGHANLQLIVLNPDVWNDRDCSKFLKHELAVAILEHWREQDAIDHIVGTPGYALDFASDALSFFNCKSAHDFAKICRNQLSVYPSDELWHSVAMLSDAELASLDTFIRAATSLQSKAGR
;
A
#
# COMPACT_ATOMS: atom_id res chain seq x y z
N MET A 1 51.33 17.99 -40.52
CA MET A 1 51.05 18.19 -39.07
C MET A 1 51.79 17.12 -38.29
N ARG A 2 52.76 17.48 -37.43
CA ARG A 2 53.44 16.52 -36.54
C ARG A 2 52.78 16.59 -35.17
N PHE A 3 51.98 15.60 -34.82
CA PHE A 3 51.46 15.46 -33.45
C PHE A 3 52.63 15.10 -32.54
N THR A 4 52.88 15.93 -31.53
CA THR A 4 53.88 15.61 -30.50
C THR A 4 53.23 14.71 -29.43
N LEU A 5 54.04 13.85 -28.79
CA LEU A 5 53.58 12.95 -27.72
C LEU A 5 52.74 13.67 -26.65
N ALA A 6 53.10 14.91 -26.32
CA ALA A 6 52.37 15.75 -25.37
C ALA A 6 50.93 16.04 -25.81
N HIS A 7 50.67 16.26 -27.10
CA HIS A 7 49.31 16.47 -27.62
C HIS A 7 48.48 15.19 -27.51
N CYS A 8 49.07 14.02 -27.79
CA CYS A 8 48.40 12.74 -27.63
C CYS A 8 48.06 12.45 -26.17
N LEU A 9 48.99 12.69 -25.24
CA LEU A 9 48.77 12.49 -23.81
C LEU A 9 47.70 13.45 -23.25
N THR A 10 47.71 14.71 -23.67
CA THR A 10 46.72 15.70 -23.23
C THR A 10 45.32 15.35 -23.72
N ALA A 11 45.20 14.90 -24.98
CA ALA A 11 43.92 14.45 -25.53
C ALA A 11 43.38 13.21 -24.80
N ILE A 12 44.25 12.22 -24.49
CA ILE A 12 43.87 11.05 -23.70
C ILE A 12 43.44 11.45 -22.29
N LEU A 13 44.14 12.39 -21.65
CA LEU A 13 43.77 12.89 -20.32
C LEU A 13 42.38 13.56 -20.33
N ILE A 14 42.12 14.42 -21.32
CA ILE A 14 40.81 15.09 -21.47
C ILE A 14 39.71 14.05 -21.70
N LEU A 15 39.94 13.05 -22.56
CA LEU A 15 38.97 11.97 -22.80
C LEU A 15 38.75 11.13 -21.54
N ALA A 16 39.81 10.79 -20.80
CA ALA A 16 39.70 10.02 -19.57
C ALA A 16 38.92 10.76 -18.48
N VAL A 17 39.19 12.06 -18.28
CA VAL A 17 38.43 12.90 -17.35
C VAL A 17 36.98 13.05 -17.81
N GLY A 18 36.75 13.30 -19.11
CA GLY A 18 35.42 13.42 -19.68
C GLY A 18 34.58 12.15 -19.50
N MET A 19 35.16 10.98 -19.78
CA MET A 19 34.52 9.68 -19.55
C MET A 19 34.26 9.42 -18.07
N GLY A 20 35.18 9.79 -17.19
CA GLY A 20 35.00 9.68 -15.74
C GLY A 20 33.85 10.56 -15.21
N LEU A 21 33.76 11.80 -15.67
CA LEU A 21 32.66 12.71 -15.34
C LEU A 21 31.33 12.20 -15.89
N TYR A 22 31.30 11.69 -17.12
CA TYR A 22 30.10 11.12 -17.72
C TYR A 22 29.61 9.87 -16.98
N ALA A 23 30.52 8.95 -16.62
CA ALA A 23 30.18 7.78 -15.82
C ALA A 23 29.63 8.15 -14.44
N ASN A 24 30.24 9.14 -13.77
CA ASN A 24 29.74 9.62 -12.49
C ASN A 24 28.38 10.33 -12.63
N HIS A 25 28.17 11.09 -13.70
CA HIS A 25 26.88 11.72 -13.99
C HIS A 25 25.77 10.68 -14.18
N ILE A 26 26.02 9.60 -14.94
CA ILE A 26 25.06 8.50 -15.11
C ILE A 26 24.73 7.85 -13.76
N ARG A 27 25.76 7.59 -12.94
CA ARG A 27 25.55 7.00 -11.60
C ARG A 27 24.64 7.89 -10.76
N HIS A 28 24.92 9.19 -10.68
CA HIS A 28 24.09 10.13 -9.94
C HIS A 28 22.67 10.24 -10.49
N GLN A 29 22.46 10.20 -11.82
CA GLN A 29 21.11 10.20 -12.39
C GLN A 29 20.32 8.96 -11.96
N ARG A 30 20.95 7.78 -11.91
CA ARG A 30 20.31 6.55 -11.43
C ARG A 30 19.97 6.62 -9.94
N GLU A 31 20.87 7.13 -9.11
CA GLU A 31 20.63 7.35 -7.68
C GLU A 31 19.45 8.31 -7.45
N VAL A 32 19.44 9.46 -8.15
CA VAL A 32 18.34 10.43 -8.05
C VAL A 32 17.02 9.84 -8.51
N HIS A 33 17.01 9.07 -9.60
CA HIS A 33 15.81 8.41 -10.08
C HIS A 33 15.27 7.39 -9.07
N SER A 34 16.15 6.56 -8.51
CA SER A 34 15.79 5.59 -7.46
C SER A 34 15.23 6.27 -6.22
N LEU A 35 15.83 7.38 -5.76
CA LEU A 35 15.32 8.16 -4.63
C LEU A 35 13.94 8.77 -4.93
N ARG A 36 13.72 9.30 -6.14
CA ARG A 36 12.41 9.84 -6.53
C ARG A 36 11.33 8.77 -6.55
N GLN A 37 11.65 7.58 -7.05
CA GLN A 37 10.73 6.45 -7.03
C GLN A 37 10.40 6.05 -5.59
N SER A 38 11.42 5.89 -4.73
CA SER A 38 11.22 5.56 -3.31
C SER A 38 10.35 6.60 -2.59
N ILE A 39 10.54 7.90 -2.84
CA ILE A 39 9.70 8.96 -2.27
C ILE A 39 8.25 8.85 -2.76
N ASN A 40 8.04 8.57 -4.05
CA ASN A 40 6.70 8.42 -4.60
C ASN A 40 5.99 7.19 -4.02
N ASP A 41 6.72 6.07 -3.89
CA ASP A 41 6.20 4.85 -3.27
C ASP A 41 5.79 5.13 -1.83
N SER A 42 6.66 5.77 -1.03
CA SER A 42 6.33 6.14 0.36
C SER A 42 5.14 7.07 0.48
N ARG A 43 4.96 8.02 -0.46
CA ARG A 43 3.78 8.89 -0.49
C ARG A 43 2.50 8.12 -0.83
N GLY A 44 2.59 7.14 -1.72
CA GLY A 44 1.48 6.25 -2.02
C GLY A 44 1.02 5.50 -0.77
N ILE A 45 1.95 4.89 -0.04
CA ILE A 45 1.64 4.17 1.20
C ILE A 45 1.07 5.11 2.28
N LEU A 46 1.64 6.31 2.45
CA LEU A 46 1.10 7.30 3.40
C LEU A 46 -0.34 7.69 3.05
N HIS A 47 -0.65 7.84 1.77
CA HIS A 47 -2.01 8.10 1.32
C HIS A 47 -2.95 6.93 1.66
N THR A 48 -2.53 5.68 1.44
CA THR A 48 -3.28 4.46 1.86
C THR A 48 -3.59 4.50 3.36
N ILE A 49 -2.59 4.82 4.18
CA ILE A 49 -2.71 4.90 5.64
C ILE A 49 -3.70 6.00 6.06
N GLU A 50 -3.49 7.22 5.56
CA GLU A 50 -4.31 8.39 5.89
C GLU A 50 -5.76 8.20 5.45
N TYR A 51 -5.97 7.66 4.24
CA TYR A 51 -7.29 7.38 3.70
C TYR A 51 -8.04 6.34 4.53
N GLY A 52 -7.40 5.21 4.83
CA GLY A 52 -7.98 4.16 5.68
C GLY A 52 -8.35 4.70 7.06
N HIS A 53 -7.42 5.43 7.69
CA HIS A 53 -7.65 6.01 9.01
C HIS A 53 -8.77 7.06 9.02
N ALA A 54 -8.84 7.93 8.02
CA ALA A 54 -9.89 8.93 7.89
C ALA A 54 -11.29 8.28 7.76
N ASN A 55 -11.42 7.22 6.96
CA ASN A 55 -12.68 6.48 6.82
C ASN A 55 -13.11 5.82 8.14
N LEU A 56 -12.16 5.22 8.86
CA LEU A 56 -12.41 4.64 10.17
C LEU A 56 -12.85 5.70 11.19
N GLN A 57 -12.16 6.85 11.23
CA GLN A 57 -12.54 7.96 12.11
C GLN A 57 -13.92 8.52 11.77
N LEU A 58 -14.25 8.66 10.49
CA LEU A 58 -15.52 9.20 10.05
C LEU A 58 -16.71 8.37 10.56
N ILE A 59 -16.53 7.05 10.56
CA ILE A 59 -17.49 6.08 11.10
C ILE A 59 -17.63 6.23 12.62
N VAL A 60 -16.52 6.37 13.33
CA VAL A 60 -16.51 6.51 14.80
C VAL A 60 -17.17 7.82 15.24
N LEU A 61 -16.94 8.90 14.49
CA LEU A 61 -17.44 10.23 14.80
C LEU A 61 -18.91 10.44 14.41
N ASN A 62 -19.40 9.71 13.40
CA ASN A 62 -20.78 9.87 12.90
C ASN A 62 -21.52 8.52 12.92
N PRO A 63 -21.94 8.03 14.09
CA PRO A 63 -22.65 6.75 14.21
C PRO A 63 -23.99 6.76 13.45
N ASP A 64 -24.60 7.93 13.23
CA ASP A 64 -25.84 8.06 12.47
C ASP A 64 -25.70 7.67 10.99
N VAL A 65 -24.47 7.63 10.46
CA VAL A 65 -24.22 7.16 9.08
C VAL A 65 -24.61 5.68 8.91
N TRP A 66 -24.67 4.92 10.00
CA TRP A 66 -25.18 3.55 9.97
C TRP A 66 -26.69 3.44 9.74
N ASN A 67 -27.43 4.52 9.98
CA ASN A 67 -28.88 4.54 9.77
C ASN A 67 -29.24 4.75 8.30
N ASP A 68 -28.33 5.33 7.51
CA ASP A 68 -28.47 5.45 6.06
C ASP A 68 -27.87 4.22 5.37
N ARG A 69 -28.70 3.49 4.62
CA ARG A 69 -28.29 2.26 3.93
C ARG A 69 -27.22 2.53 2.87
N ASP A 70 -27.31 3.63 2.14
CA ASP A 70 -26.42 3.90 1.02
C ASP A 70 -25.07 4.42 1.55
N CYS A 71 -25.09 5.31 2.55
CA CYS A 71 -23.87 5.78 3.18
C CYS A 71 -23.14 4.67 3.95
N SER A 72 -23.85 3.82 4.69
CA SER A 72 -23.25 2.68 5.40
C SER A 72 -22.64 1.66 4.44
N LYS A 73 -23.28 1.41 3.29
CA LYS A 73 -22.74 0.54 2.25
C LYS A 73 -21.47 1.14 1.64
N PHE A 74 -21.49 2.43 1.30
CA PHE A 74 -20.33 3.14 0.79
C PHE A 74 -19.14 3.09 1.76
N LEU A 75 -19.34 3.41 3.04
CA LEU A 75 -18.24 3.37 4.00
C LEU A 75 -17.69 1.96 4.26
N LYS A 76 -18.55 0.95 4.25
CA LYS A 76 -18.10 -0.44 4.31
C LYS A 76 -17.33 -0.86 3.07
N HIS A 77 -17.69 -0.34 1.89
CA HIS A 77 -16.92 -0.53 0.67
C HIS A 77 -15.51 0.07 0.82
N GLU A 78 -15.42 1.33 1.21
CA GLU A 78 -14.13 2.03 1.37
C GLU A 78 -13.25 1.39 2.45
N LEU A 79 -13.83 0.97 3.58
CA LEU A 79 -13.11 0.19 4.59
C LEU A 79 -12.62 -1.17 4.05
N ALA A 80 -13.43 -1.84 3.24
CA ALA A 80 -13.03 -3.13 2.67
C ALA A 80 -11.88 -2.98 1.67
N VAL A 81 -11.86 -1.90 0.88
CA VAL A 81 -10.71 -1.53 0.03
C VAL A 81 -9.48 -1.29 0.90
N ALA A 82 -9.60 -0.44 1.93
CA ALA A 82 -8.49 -0.13 2.82
C ALA A 82 -7.92 -1.39 3.52
N ILE A 83 -8.76 -2.32 3.96
CA ILE A 83 -8.31 -3.61 4.54
C ILE A 83 -7.46 -4.41 3.54
N LEU A 84 -7.89 -4.47 2.26
CA LEU A 84 -7.15 -5.20 1.23
C LEU A 84 -5.81 -4.53 0.91
N GLU A 85 -5.75 -3.20 0.88
CA GLU A 85 -4.51 -2.46 0.70
C GLU A 85 -3.56 -2.69 1.89
N HIS A 86 -4.08 -2.63 3.13
CA HIS A 86 -3.27 -2.87 4.33
C HIS A 86 -2.74 -4.30 4.41
N TRP A 87 -3.50 -5.28 3.90
CA TRP A 87 -3.01 -6.66 3.78
C TRP A 87 -1.90 -6.78 2.72
N ARG A 88 -2.10 -6.19 1.54
CA ARG A 88 -1.13 -6.27 0.42
C ARG A 88 0.18 -5.54 0.72
N GLU A 89 0.11 -4.43 1.45
CA GLU A 89 1.23 -3.54 1.71
C GLU A 89 1.68 -3.56 3.18
N GLN A 90 1.32 -4.61 3.94
CA GLN A 90 1.55 -4.73 5.38
C GLN A 90 2.98 -4.33 5.78
N ASP A 91 3.99 -4.93 5.14
CA ASP A 91 5.40 -4.68 5.48
C ASP A 91 5.83 -3.24 5.20
N ALA A 92 5.33 -2.65 4.11
CA ALA A 92 5.64 -1.27 3.72
C ALA A 92 4.98 -0.27 4.66
N ILE A 93 3.74 -0.53 5.05
CA ILE A 93 2.97 0.27 6.00
C ILE A 93 3.66 0.26 7.37
N ASP A 94 3.94 -0.92 7.92
CA ASP A 94 4.57 -1.05 9.23
C ASP A 94 5.96 -0.37 9.25
N HIS A 95 6.71 -0.44 8.14
CA HIS A 95 7.98 0.26 7.98
C HIS A 95 7.84 1.78 7.98
N ILE A 96 6.89 2.32 7.20
CA ILE A 96 6.68 3.77 7.05
C ILE A 96 6.12 4.40 8.32
N VAL A 97 5.19 3.72 8.98
CA VAL A 97 4.65 4.16 10.28
C VAL A 97 5.69 4.02 11.39
N GLY A 98 6.64 3.08 11.25
CA GLY A 98 7.61 2.77 12.28
C GLY A 98 7.01 2.04 13.49
N THR A 99 5.78 1.55 13.36
CA THR A 99 5.05 0.78 14.39
C THR A 99 4.73 -0.61 13.84
N PRO A 100 5.44 -1.66 14.28
CA PRO A 100 5.13 -3.03 13.86
C PRO A 100 3.70 -3.42 14.25
N GLY A 101 2.96 -3.99 13.31
CA GLY A 101 1.58 -4.42 13.53
C GLY A 101 0.52 -3.33 13.30
N TYR A 102 0.90 -2.12 12.86
CA TYR A 102 -0.06 -1.06 12.56
C TYR A 102 -1.13 -1.51 11.56
N ALA A 103 -0.74 -2.22 10.50
CA ALA A 103 -1.70 -2.72 9.51
C ALA A 103 -2.70 -3.73 10.10
N LEU A 104 -2.25 -4.54 11.07
CA LEU A 104 -3.11 -5.49 11.78
C LEU A 104 -4.05 -4.80 12.76
N ASP A 105 -3.58 -3.79 13.47
CA ASP A 105 -4.40 -3.00 14.40
C ASP A 105 -5.49 -2.24 13.64
N PHE A 106 -5.13 -1.59 12.53
CA PHE A 106 -6.10 -0.96 11.63
C PHE A 106 -7.15 -1.97 11.14
N ALA A 107 -6.71 -3.14 10.65
CA ALA A 107 -7.62 -4.17 10.19
C ALA A 107 -8.51 -4.72 11.31
N SER A 108 -8.01 -4.83 12.55
CA SER A 108 -8.80 -5.25 13.71
C SER A 108 -9.96 -4.29 13.96
N ASP A 109 -9.67 -2.99 13.96
CA ASP A 109 -10.69 -1.95 14.18
C ASP A 109 -11.68 -1.89 13.02
N ALA A 110 -11.20 -1.92 11.78
CA ALA A 110 -12.04 -1.89 10.59
C ALA A 110 -12.94 -3.13 10.50
N LEU A 111 -12.40 -4.34 10.75
CA LEU A 111 -13.15 -5.60 10.71
C LEU A 111 -14.28 -5.64 11.75
N SER A 112 -14.21 -4.83 12.82
CA SER A 112 -15.29 -4.75 13.81
C SER A 112 -16.65 -4.33 13.23
N PHE A 113 -16.63 -3.63 12.09
CA PHE A 113 -17.83 -3.19 11.36
C PHE A 113 -18.38 -4.25 10.40
N PHE A 114 -17.68 -5.37 10.22
CA PHE A 114 -18.05 -6.46 9.33
C PHE A 114 -18.39 -7.72 10.14
N ASN A 115 -19.38 -8.47 9.69
CA ASN A 115 -19.70 -9.77 10.27
C ASN A 115 -18.94 -10.89 9.53
N CYS A 116 -17.61 -10.88 9.61
CA CYS A 116 -16.75 -11.89 8.98
C CYS A 116 -15.63 -12.34 9.93
N LYS A 117 -15.25 -13.62 9.82
CA LYS A 117 -14.14 -14.22 10.60
C LYS A 117 -13.11 -14.95 9.74
N SER A 118 -13.30 -14.93 8.43
CA SER A 118 -12.46 -15.62 7.46
C SER A 118 -12.34 -14.80 6.18
N ALA A 119 -11.29 -15.07 5.39
CA ALA A 119 -11.15 -14.45 4.07
C ALA A 119 -12.29 -14.82 3.13
N HIS A 120 -12.86 -16.02 3.26
CA HIS A 120 -13.96 -16.44 2.42
C HIS A 120 -15.24 -15.65 2.72
N ASP A 121 -15.55 -15.43 4.00
CA ASP A 121 -16.69 -14.60 4.40
C ASP A 121 -16.50 -13.16 3.94
N PHE A 122 -15.31 -12.62 4.15
CA PHE A 122 -14.96 -11.26 3.73
C PHE A 122 -15.11 -11.10 2.21
N ALA A 123 -14.52 -12.00 1.41
CA ALA A 123 -14.64 -11.98 -0.04
C ALA A 123 -16.10 -12.10 -0.50
N LYS A 124 -16.91 -12.91 0.18
CA LYS A 124 -18.35 -13.05 -0.11
C LYS A 124 -19.12 -11.76 0.17
N ILE A 125 -18.82 -11.05 1.26
CA ILE A 125 -19.41 -9.75 1.59
C ILE A 125 -19.03 -8.72 0.51
N CYS A 126 -17.74 -8.63 0.17
CA CYS A 126 -17.22 -7.73 -0.86
C CYS A 126 -17.93 -7.93 -2.20
N ARG A 127 -18.08 -9.18 -2.65
CA ARG A 127 -18.71 -9.48 -3.95
C ARG A 127 -20.20 -9.19 -4.00
N ASN A 128 -20.93 -9.51 -2.93
CA ASN A 128 -22.40 -9.58 -2.97
C ASN A 128 -23.10 -8.37 -2.34
N GLN A 129 -22.45 -7.69 -1.40
CA GLN A 129 -23.12 -6.70 -0.54
C GLN A 129 -22.52 -5.31 -0.68
N LEU A 130 -21.23 -5.22 -0.99
CA LEU A 130 -20.49 -3.96 -0.98
C LEU A 130 -20.24 -3.41 -2.37
N SER A 131 -20.78 -4.01 -3.43
CA SER A 131 -20.54 -3.47 -4.76
C SER A 131 -21.30 -2.15 -4.98
N VAL A 132 -20.59 -1.06 -5.23
CA VAL A 132 -21.13 0.31 -5.36
C VAL A 132 -21.00 0.83 -6.80
N TYR A 133 -19.93 0.47 -7.52
CA TYR A 133 -19.60 1.05 -8.82
C TYR A 133 -19.90 0.11 -9.99
N PRO A 134 -20.15 0.63 -11.22
CA PRO A 134 -20.32 -0.20 -12.41
C PRO A 134 -19.08 -1.04 -12.77
N SER A 135 -17.88 -0.54 -12.44
CA SER A 135 -16.59 -1.23 -12.51
C SER A 135 -16.00 -1.29 -11.10
N ASP A 136 -16.40 -2.30 -10.35
CA ASP A 136 -16.14 -2.35 -8.93
C ASP A 136 -14.75 -2.95 -8.63
N GLU A 137 -13.79 -2.09 -8.32
CA GLU A 137 -12.41 -2.49 -7.99
C GLU A 137 -12.33 -3.42 -6.78
N LEU A 138 -13.24 -3.27 -5.82
CA LEU A 138 -13.34 -4.15 -4.66
C LEU A 138 -13.75 -5.56 -5.12
N TRP A 139 -14.78 -5.67 -5.98
CA TRP A 139 -15.19 -6.95 -6.55
C TRP A 139 -14.04 -7.62 -7.30
N HIS A 140 -13.35 -6.88 -8.17
CA HIS A 140 -12.22 -7.41 -8.94
C HIS A 140 -11.06 -7.86 -8.04
N SER A 141 -10.74 -7.07 -7.01
CA SER A 141 -9.66 -7.34 -6.07
C SER A 141 -9.87 -8.65 -5.30
N VAL A 142 -11.11 -9.05 -5.05
CA VAL A 142 -11.41 -10.32 -4.37
C VAL A 142 -11.77 -11.46 -5.34
N ALA A 143 -12.27 -11.16 -6.54
CA ALA A 143 -12.66 -12.18 -7.53
C ALA A 143 -11.46 -12.92 -8.11
N MET A 144 -10.31 -12.23 -8.22
CA MET A 144 -9.11 -12.73 -8.89
C MET A 144 -8.05 -13.31 -7.92
N LEU A 145 -8.36 -13.42 -6.63
CA LEU A 145 -7.42 -13.99 -5.65
C LEU A 145 -7.17 -15.48 -5.93
N SER A 146 -5.90 -15.85 -6.05
CA SER A 146 -5.45 -17.24 -6.05
C SER A 146 -5.64 -17.90 -4.68
N ASP A 147 -5.57 -19.23 -4.63
CA ASP A 147 -5.69 -19.97 -3.35
C ASP A 147 -4.61 -19.56 -2.33
N ALA A 148 -3.40 -19.24 -2.80
CA ALA A 148 -2.30 -18.78 -1.96
C ALA A 148 -2.57 -17.39 -1.37
N GLU A 149 -3.07 -16.46 -2.18
CA GLU A 149 -3.48 -15.14 -1.74
C GLU A 149 -4.65 -15.21 -0.76
N LEU A 150 -5.62 -16.09 -1.02
CA LEU A 150 -6.78 -16.27 -0.16
C LEU A 150 -6.37 -16.87 1.20
N ALA A 151 -5.40 -17.79 1.24
CA ALA A 151 -4.83 -18.32 2.48
C ALA A 151 -4.01 -17.26 3.25
N SER A 152 -3.26 -16.40 2.54
CA SER A 152 -2.54 -15.28 3.15
C SER A 152 -3.51 -14.27 3.77
N LEU A 153 -4.55 -13.87 3.02
CA LEU A 153 -5.61 -12.99 3.53
C LEU A 153 -6.34 -13.61 4.72
N ASP A 154 -6.58 -14.93 4.71
CA ASP A 154 -7.23 -15.62 5.83
C ASP A 154 -6.37 -15.57 7.10
N THR A 155 -5.05 -15.72 6.94
CA THR A 155 -4.10 -15.58 8.05
C THR A 155 -4.12 -14.16 8.61
N PHE A 156 -4.14 -13.15 7.75
CA PHE A 156 -4.22 -11.74 8.12
C PHE A 156 -5.52 -11.42 8.87
N ILE A 157 -6.68 -11.80 8.33
CA ILE A 157 -7.99 -11.57 8.95
C ILE A 157 -8.07 -12.26 10.32
N ARG A 158 -7.63 -13.52 10.43
CA ARG A 158 -7.63 -14.24 11.70
C ARG A 158 -6.74 -13.58 12.74
N ALA A 159 -5.56 -13.10 12.34
CA ALA A 159 -4.65 -12.38 13.22
C ALA A 159 -5.33 -11.10 13.75
N ALA A 160 -5.92 -10.29 12.87
CA ALA A 160 -6.64 -9.08 13.23
C ALA A 160 -7.84 -9.35 14.16
N THR A 161 -8.70 -10.32 13.84
CA THR A 161 -9.85 -10.67 14.71
C THR A 161 -9.41 -11.20 16.08
N SER A 162 -8.25 -11.85 16.17
CA SER A 162 -7.72 -12.31 17.46
C SER A 162 -7.32 -11.16 18.40
N LEU A 163 -6.87 -10.02 17.85
CA LEU A 163 -6.53 -8.82 18.62
C LEU A 163 -7.78 -8.17 19.23
N GLN A 164 -8.86 -8.10 18.45
CA GLN A 164 -10.15 -7.61 18.91
C GLN A 164 -10.65 -8.40 20.14
N SER A 165 -10.47 -9.73 20.14
CA SER A 165 -10.86 -10.59 21.27
C SER A 165 -10.06 -10.34 22.55
N LYS A 166 -8.86 -9.74 22.45
CA LYS A 166 -7.99 -9.38 23.57
C LYS A 166 -8.26 -7.99 24.11
N ALA A 167 -8.62 -7.03 23.25
CA ALA A 167 -8.93 -5.65 23.66
C ALA A 167 -10.28 -5.53 24.41
N GLY A 168 -11.20 -6.47 24.20
CA GLY A 168 -12.50 -6.52 24.89
C GLY A 168 -12.52 -7.27 26.24
N ARG A 169 -11.36 -7.49 26.89
CA ARG A 169 -11.23 -8.10 28.22
C ARG A 169 -10.71 -7.12 29.26
#